data_AF-A0A0D1MR18-F1
#
_entry.id   AF-A0A0D1MR18-F1
#
_cell.length_a   1.000
_cell.length_b   1.000
_cell.length_c   1.000
_cell.angle_alpha   90.00
_cell.angle_beta   90.00
_cell.angle_gamma   90.00
#
_symmetry.space_group_name_H-M   'P 1'
#
loop_
_entity.id
_entity.type
_entity.pdbx_description
1 polymer ?
#
loop_
_entity_poly.entity_id
_entity_poly.type
_entity_poly.pdbx_seq_one_letter_code
_entity_poly.pdbx_strand_id
1 'polypeptide(L)'
;MEEDWQRDLERWLEPYLKELGNKTRRRMCPAYIAGLIGPGDRKSIQPMAARAETLSYDRLHHFIGAGIWDSAPLEATLWRQADELVGGDNAWLIIDDTALPKKGKASVGVAPQYATVLGKNANCQTLVSVTLASGEVPVMLGLRLYLPESWTSDTARMDRAGVPEAFRAYRTKPDIAIEEIDRVIAAGVRFGCVLADAGYGLSAPFRQALSARGLCWAVGIPRHQKVYPADVQLIFPVAGRGRPRVRHVPDVKSRAAHAMLEEAKWRQVSWRRGTKDRLKARFAAMRVRIADGTPQRIGTAGAQHMPGEEAWLVGEHRSNGERKYYLSNLPADAAIKDVAGAIKARWICEQAHQQLKEELGLDHFEGRSWTGLHRHALMTMIAYAFLQTRRLAQAGRKKKNPRSATSTQPPGCTPGHP
;
A
#
# COMPACT_ATOMS: atom_id res chain seq x y z
N MET A 1 -33.96 -7.85 -3.29
CA MET A 1 -32.66 -7.54 -2.67
C MET A 1 -31.70 -6.80 -3.61
N GLU A 2 -31.90 -6.83 -4.94
CA GLU A 2 -31.05 -6.09 -5.90
C GLU A 2 -31.27 -4.56 -5.93
N GLU A 3 -32.49 -4.07 -5.73
CA GLU A 3 -32.77 -2.62 -5.81
C GLU A 3 -32.23 -1.79 -4.63
N ASP A 4 -31.92 -2.43 -3.50
CA ASP A 4 -31.58 -1.74 -2.25
C ASP A 4 -30.16 -1.14 -2.27
N TRP A 5 -29.20 -1.83 -2.90
CA TRP A 5 -27.80 -1.38 -2.87
C TRP A 5 -27.48 -0.30 -3.90
N GLN A 6 -28.20 -0.24 -5.02
CA GLN A 6 -27.97 0.80 -6.03
C GLN A 6 -28.45 2.17 -5.54
N ARG A 7 -29.58 2.20 -4.83
CA ARG A 7 -30.06 3.43 -4.15
C ARG A 7 -29.09 3.87 -3.04
N ASP A 8 -28.59 2.92 -2.24
CA ASP A 8 -27.53 3.19 -1.26
C ASP A 8 -26.29 3.79 -1.93
N LEU A 9 -25.87 3.22 -3.08
CA LEU A 9 -24.72 3.69 -3.84
C LEU A 9 -24.93 5.11 -4.35
N GLU A 10 -26.05 5.41 -4.99
CA GLU A 10 -26.36 6.75 -5.50
C GLU A 10 -26.34 7.79 -4.38
N ARG A 11 -26.96 7.47 -3.24
CA ARG A 11 -26.95 8.36 -2.06
C ARG A 11 -25.54 8.57 -1.52
N TRP A 12 -24.74 7.50 -1.45
CA TRP A 12 -23.36 7.58 -0.96
C TRP A 12 -22.45 8.35 -1.93
N LEU A 13 -22.72 8.28 -3.23
CA LEU A 13 -21.97 8.98 -4.27
C LEU A 13 -22.28 10.47 -4.38
N GLU A 14 -23.36 10.97 -3.77
CA GLU A 14 -23.80 12.36 -3.93
C GLU A 14 -22.68 13.43 -3.74
N PRO A 15 -21.76 13.31 -2.77
CA PRO A 15 -20.61 14.23 -2.67
C PRO A 15 -19.73 14.24 -3.93
N TYR A 16 -19.49 13.10 -4.56
CA TYR A 16 -18.72 12.99 -5.81
C TYR A 16 -19.49 13.57 -7.00
N LEU A 17 -20.82 13.37 -7.04
CA LEU A 17 -21.65 13.85 -8.15
C LEU A 17 -21.73 15.37 -8.19
N LYS A 18 -21.64 16.05 -7.04
CA LYS A 18 -21.56 17.52 -6.98
C LYS A 18 -20.34 18.05 -7.72
N GLU A 19 -19.19 17.39 -7.58
CA GLU A 19 -17.93 17.78 -8.22
C GLU A 19 -17.92 17.56 -9.75
N LEU A 20 -18.69 16.58 -10.25
CA LEU A 20 -18.77 16.29 -11.69
C LEU A 20 -19.57 17.34 -12.48
N GLY A 21 -20.35 18.16 -11.80
CA GLY A 21 -21.15 19.25 -12.37
C GLY A 21 -22.22 18.78 -13.36
N ASN A 22 -21.81 18.59 -14.62
CA ASN A 22 -22.67 18.29 -15.77
C ASN A 22 -23.57 17.05 -15.53
N LYS A 23 -24.87 17.18 -15.85
CA LYS A 23 -25.91 16.15 -15.66
C LYS A 23 -25.56 14.80 -16.29
N THR A 24 -24.94 14.79 -17.47
CA THR A 24 -24.52 13.55 -18.14
C THR A 24 -23.40 12.85 -17.36
N ARG A 25 -22.40 13.61 -16.87
CA ARG A 25 -21.30 13.05 -16.06
C ARG A 25 -21.80 12.49 -14.74
N ARG A 26 -22.73 13.20 -14.09
CA ARG A 26 -23.40 12.76 -12.86
C ARG A 26 -24.17 11.45 -13.01
N ARG A 27 -24.73 11.17 -14.19
CA ARG A 27 -25.37 9.89 -14.48
C ARG A 27 -24.37 8.77 -14.77
N MET A 28 -23.24 9.09 -15.41
CA MET A 28 -22.25 8.08 -15.81
C MET A 28 -21.41 7.55 -14.65
N CYS A 29 -21.12 8.35 -13.63
CA CYS A 29 -20.30 7.90 -12.50
C CYS A 29 -20.95 6.75 -11.70
N PRO A 30 -22.22 6.86 -11.22
CA PRO A 30 -22.90 5.76 -10.55
C PRO A 30 -23.07 4.54 -11.46
N ALA A 31 -23.41 4.76 -12.73
CA ALA A 31 -23.55 3.70 -13.72
C ALA A 31 -22.25 2.90 -13.92
N TYR A 32 -21.10 3.58 -14.01
CA TYR A 32 -19.81 2.93 -14.15
C TYR A 32 -19.45 2.13 -12.89
N ILE A 33 -19.60 2.74 -11.71
CA ILE A 33 -19.30 2.09 -10.42
C ILE A 33 -20.22 0.90 -10.17
N ALA A 34 -21.51 1.02 -10.51
CA ALA A 34 -22.46 -0.09 -10.45
C ALA A 34 -22.08 -1.22 -11.41
N GLY A 35 -21.52 -0.92 -12.59
CA GLY A 35 -20.98 -1.91 -13.52
C GLY A 35 -19.76 -2.68 -12.97
N LEU A 36 -18.92 -2.02 -12.18
CA LEU A 36 -17.78 -2.64 -11.49
C LEU A 36 -18.26 -3.58 -10.37
N ILE A 37 -19.21 -3.13 -9.54
CA ILE A 37 -19.73 -3.88 -8.39
C ILE A 37 -20.68 -5.01 -8.82
N GLY A 38 -21.50 -4.75 -9.85
CA GLY A 38 -22.56 -5.63 -10.30
C GLY A 38 -22.07 -6.96 -10.87
N PRO A 39 -22.99 -7.89 -11.20
CA PRO A 39 -22.65 -9.25 -11.60
C PRO A 39 -21.78 -9.31 -12.86
N GLY A 40 -21.05 -10.43 -13.03
CA GLY A 40 -20.24 -10.75 -14.22
C GLY A 40 -18.74 -10.71 -13.99
N ASP A 41 -18.01 -11.69 -14.53
CA ASP A 41 -16.59 -11.89 -14.22
C ASP A 41 -15.70 -10.79 -14.81
N ARG A 42 -15.95 -10.39 -16.06
CA ARG A 42 -15.18 -9.35 -16.74
C ARG A 42 -15.80 -7.96 -16.50
N LYS A 43 -14.98 -7.04 -15.99
CA LYS A 43 -15.34 -5.64 -15.66
C LYS A 43 -14.77 -4.61 -16.64
N SER A 44 -14.41 -5.03 -17.86
CA SER A 44 -14.05 -4.08 -18.93
C SER A 44 -15.29 -3.42 -19.50
N ILE A 45 -15.12 -2.30 -20.23
CA ILE A 45 -16.23 -1.45 -20.67
C ILE A 45 -17.25 -2.21 -21.52
N GLN A 46 -16.80 -3.05 -22.46
CA GLN A 46 -17.68 -3.79 -23.35
C GLN A 46 -18.57 -4.80 -22.61
N PRO A 47 -18.02 -5.70 -21.76
CA PRO A 47 -18.84 -6.54 -20.89
C PRO A 47 -19.79 -5.78 -19.96
N MET A 48 -19.37 -4.65 -19.40
CA MET A 48 -20.27 -3.82 -18.56
C MET A 48 -21.44 -3.26 -19.38
N ALA A 49 -21.19 -2.75 -20.59
CA ALA A 49 -22.22 -2.26 -21.49
C ALA A 49 -23.17 -3.37 -21.93
N ALA A 50 -22.64 -4.56 -22.26
CA ALA A 50 -23.46 -5.69 -22.71
C ALA A 50 -24.44 -6.21 -21.65
N ARG A 51 -24.14 -6.02 -20.36
CA ARG A 51 -25.02 -6.40 -19.25
C ARG A 51 -26.02 -5.32 -18.86
N ALA A 52 -25.85 -4.10 -19.35
CA ALA A 52 -26.68 -2.97 -18.97
C ALA A 52 -27.65 -2.62 -20.11
N GLU A 53 -28.95 -2.74 -19.85
CA GLU A 53 -29.99 -2.49 -20.86
C GLU A 53 -29.98 -1.05 -21.42
N THR A 54 -29.48 -0.08 -20.63
CA THR A 54 -29.57 1.36 -20.95
C THR A 54 -28.22 2.06 -21.17
N LEU A 55 -27.09 1.36 -21.00
CA LEU A 55 -25.76 1.95 -21.07
C LEU A 55 -25.00 1.48 -22.31
N SER A 56 -24.70 2.41 -23.22
CA SER A 56 -23.88 2.09 -24.40
C SER A 56 -22.39 2.07 -24.08
N TYR A 57 -21.64 1.27 -24.84
CA TYR A 57 -20.18 1.23 -24.82
C TYR A 57 -19.58 2.63 -24.94
N ASP A 58 -20.02 3.41 -25.93
CA ASP A 58 -19.47 4.73 -26.22
C ASP A 58 -19.60 5.71 -25.06
N ARG A 59 -20.71 5.66 -24.31
CA ARG A 59 -20.92 6.53 -23.15
C ARG A 59 -19.96 6.21 -22.01
N LEU A 60 -19.76 4.92 -21.71
CA LEU A 60 -18.81 4.48 -20.68
C LEU A 60 -17.37 4.74 -21.11
N HIS A 61 -17.03 4.45 -22.36
CA HIS A 61 -15.71 4.72 -22.93
C HIS A 61 -15.42 6.22 -22.93
N HIS A 62 -16.37 7.06 -23.35
CA HIS A 62 -16.21 8.50 -23.30
C HIS A 62 -16.05 8.98 -21.86
N PHE A 63 -16.87 8.53 -20.91
CA PHE A 63 -16.74 8.94 -19.51
C PHE A 63 -15.34 8.67 -18.93
N ILE A 64 -14.76 7.49 -19.17
CA ILE A 64 -13.45 7.12 -18.64
C ILE A 64 -12.30 7.66 -19.49
N GLY A 65 -12.29 7.38 -20.79
CA GLY A 65 -11.13 7.56 -21.65
C GLY A 65 -10.99 8.94 -22.27
N ALA A 66 -12.10 9.57 -22.65
CA ALA A 66 -12.10 10.77 -23.49
C ALA A 66 -12.82 11.99 -22.88
N GLY A 67 -13.51 11.80 -21.74
CA GLY A 67 -14.36 12.82 -21.15
C GLY A 67 -13.56 13.98 -20.58
N ILE A 68 -14.15 15.17 -20.58
CA ILE A 68 -13.52 16.38 -20.04
C ILE A 68 -14.00 16.58 -18.60
N TRP A 69 -13.36 15.93 -17.63
CA TRP A 69 -13.59 16.18 -16.20
C TRP A 69 -12.31 15.96 -15.40
N ASP A 70 -12.17 16.69 -14.31
CA ASP A 70 -11.00 16.63 -13.43
C ASP A 70 -11.18 15.55 -12.35
N SER A 71 -10.17 14.70 -12.18
CA SER A 71 -10.16 13.66 -11.16
C SER A 71 -9.86 14.21 -9.77
N ALA A 72 -9.16 15.35 -9.65
CA ALA A 72 -8.67 15.85 -8.38
C ALA A 72 -9.80 16.12 -7.34
N PRO A 73 -10.96 16.70 -7.69
CA PRO A 73 -12.07 16.86 -6.74
C PRO A 73 -12.66 15.54 -6.23
N LEU A 74 -12.68 14.50 -7.07
CA LEU A 74 -13.17 13.17 -6.69
C LEU A 74 -12.15 12.45 -5.81
N GLU A 75 -10.85 12.60 -6.08
CA GLU A 75 -9.77 12.13 -5.21
C GLU A 75 -9.88 12.79 -3.82
N ALA A 76 -10.04 14.10 -3.75
CA ALA A 76 -10.21 14.82 -2.48
C ALA A 76 -11.43 14.35 -1.69
N THR A 77 -12.55 14.07 -2.37
CA THR A 77 -13.75 13.50 -1.75
C THR A 77 -13.51 12.10 -1.22
N LEU A 78 -12.82 11.24 -1.98
CA LEU A 78 -12.41 9.91 -1.53
C LEU A 78 -11.52 9.98 -0.28
N TRP A 79 -10.55 10.89 -0.24
CA TRP A 79 -9.63 11.02 0.88
C TRP A 79 -10.34 11.47 2.16
N ARG A 80 -11.24 12.45 2.05
CA ARG A 80 -12.06 12.89 3.19
C ARG A 80 -12.93 11.77 3.73
N GLN A 81 -13.63 11.02 2.87
CA GLN A 81 -14.44 9.88 3.32
C GLN A 81 -13.60 8.73 3.89
N ALA A 82 -12.41 8.48 3.33
CA ALA A 82 -11.50 7.49 3.87
C ALA A 82 -10.99 7.89 5.27
N ASP A 83 -10.64 9.16 5.47
CA ASP A 83 -10.23 9.69 6.77
C ASP A 83 -11.37 9.62 7.81
N GLU A 84 -12.60 9.96 7.42
CA GLU A 84 -13.78 9.79 8.26
C GLU A 84 -14.01 8.32 8.65
N LEU A 85 -13.72 7.38 7.74
CA LEU A 85 -13.99 5.96 7.94
C LEU A 85 -12.94 5.25 8.80
N VAL A 86 -11.65 5.55 8.56
CA VAL A 86 -10.53 4.80 9.15
C VAL A 86 -9.35 5.68 9.61
N GLY A 87 -9.42 7.00 9.42
CA GLY A 87 -8.34 7.92 9.81
C GLY A 87 -8.19 8.10 11.32
N GLY A 88 -7.05 8.67 11.71
CA GLY A 88 -6.67 8.98 13.09
C GLY A 88 -5.29 8.46 13.48
N ASP A 89 -4.87 8.72 14.71
CA ASP A 89 -3.50 8.42 15.18
C ASP A 89 -3.17 6.93 15.23
N ASN A 90 -4.19 6.07 15.27
CA ASN A 90 -4.02 4.61 15.20
C ASN A 90 -4.09 4.05 13.78
N ALA A 91 -4.29 4.91 12.78
CA ALA A 91 -4.34 4.50 11.38
C ALA A 91 -2.94 4.39 10.79
N TRP A 92 -2.80 3.50 9.82
CA TRP A 92 -1.57 3.28 9.07
C TRP A 92 -1.74 3.77 7.64
N LEU A 93 -0.72 4.46 7.14
CA LEU A 93 -0.58 4.78 5.73
C LEU A 93 0.36 3.76 5.09
N ILE A 94 -0.17 2.85 4.30
CA ILE A 94 0.56 1.72 3.73
C ILE A 94 0.94 2.05 2.28
N ILE A 95 2.24 2.02 2.01
CA ILE A 95 2.84 2.15 0.68
C ILE A 95 3.24 0.77 0.17
N ASP A 96 2.78 0.46 -1.03
CA ASP A 96 3.09 -0.79 -1.71
C ASP A 96 3.04 -0.56 -3.22
N ASP A 97 3.18 -1.61 -4.02
CA ASP A 97 2.85 -1.54 -5.44
C ASP A 97 1.97 -2.70 -5.90
N THR A 98 1.30 -2.50 -7.02
CA THR A 98 0.50 -3.55 -7.64
C THR A 98 0.72 -3.56 -9.15
N ALA A 99 1.01 -4.75 -9.66
CA ALA A 99 1.21 -4.98 -11.08
C ALA A 99 -0.10 -5.41 -11.76
N LEU A 100 -0.38 -4.81 -12.91
CA LEU A 100 -1.50 -5.14 -13.81
C LEU A 100 -0.92 -5.80 -15.07
N PRO A 101 -0.97 -7.13 -15.20
CA PRO A 101 -0.49 -7.82 -16.40
C PRO A 101 -1.20 -7.34 -17.66
N LYS A 102 -0.45 -7.11 -18.74
CA LYS A 102 -0.99 -6.65 -20.03
C LYS A 102 -0.34 -7.39 -21.20
N LYS A 103 -1.12 -7.55 -22.26
CA LYS A 103 -0.63 -8.03 -23.56
C LYS A 103 -0.38 -6.84 -24.50
N GLY A 104 0.68 -6.90 -25.29
CA GLY A 104 1.05 -5.85 -26.25
C GLY A 104 1.84 -4.69 -25.65
N LYS A 105 2.12 -3.66 -26.46
CA LYS A 105 3.05 -2.56 -26.12
C LYS A 105 2.39 -1.17 -26.00
N ALA A 106 1.08 -1.09 -26.24
CA ALA A 106 0.38 0.19 -26.46
C ALA A 106 -0.22 0.81 -25.20
N SER A 107 -0.50 0.03 -24.14
CA SER A 107 -1.04 0.58 -22.89
C SER A 107 0.01 1.40 -22.15
N VAL A 108 -0.34 2.61 -21.71
CA VAL A 108 0.56 3.52 -20.98
C VAL A 108 1.37 2.83 -19.87
N GLY A 109 2.67 3.07 -19.79
CA GLY A 109 3.54 2.48 -18.76
C GLY A 109 3.75 0.96 -18.85
N VAL A 110 3.23 0.27 -19.87
CA VAL A 110 3.43 -1.17 -20.02
C VAL A 110 4.86 -1.51 -20.43
N ALA A 111 5.53 -2.35 -19.64
CA ALA A 111 6.85 -2.87 -19.95
C ALA A 111 7.08 -4.21 -19.22
N PRO A 112 8.10 -5.00 -19.61
CA PRO A 112 8.58 -6.13 -18.82
C PRO A 112 9.05 -5.65 -17.44
N GLN A 113 8.35 -6.06 -16.39
CA GLN A 113 8.69 -5.77 -14.99
C GLN A 113 8.40 -7.02 -14.16
N TYR A 114 8.98 -7.12 -12.95
CA TYR A 114 8.67 -8.23 -12.06
C TYR A 114 7.22 -8.12 -11.58
N ALA A 115 6.39 -9.11 -11.93
CA ALA A 115 5.01 -9.17 -11.53
C ALA A 115 4.85 -10.24 -10.43
N THR A 116 4.69 -9.80 -9.18
CA THR A 116 4.59 -10.69 -8.02
C THR A 116 3.48 -11.73 -8.17
N VAL A 117 2.33 -11.36 -8.76
CA VAL A 117 1.20 -12.27 -9.05
C VAL A 117 1.60 -13.43 -9.97
N LEU A 118 2.56 -13.20 -10.87
CA LEU A 118 3.02 -14.20 -11.84
C LEU A 118 4.33 -14.88 -11.41
N GLY A 119 4.95 -14.43 -10.31
CA GLY A 119 6.25 -14.91 -9.82
C GLY A 119 7.41 -14.70 -10.79
N LYS A 120 7.25 -13.88 -11.84
CA LYS A 120 8.22 -13.71 -12.92
C LYS A 120 8.16 -12.32 -13.54
N ASN A 121 9.18 -12.00 -14.33
CA ASN A 121 9.14 -10.86 -15.23
C ASN A 121 8.06 -11.07 -16.28
N ALA A 122 7.13 -10.14 -16.34
CA ALA A 122 6.02 -10.14 -17.27
C ALA A 122 5.75 -8.72 -17.74
N ASN A 123 5.13 -8.61 -18.91
CA ASN A 123 4.71 -7.33 -19.41
C ASN A 123 3.51 -6.83 -18.58
N CYS A 124 3.71 -5.74 -17.84
CA CYS A 124 2.69 -5.19 -16.94
C CYS A 124 2.83 -3.68 -16.79
N GLN A 125 1.77 -3.07 -16.25
CA GLN A 125 1.78 -1.73 -15.69
C GLN A 125 1.94 -1.85 -14.18
N THR A 126 2.75 -1.00 -13.55
CA THR A 126 2.91 -1.01 -12.09
C THR A 126 2.36 0.28 -11.51
N LEU A 127 1.47 0.15 -10.53
CA LEU A 127 0.89 1.28 -9.80
C LEU A 127 1.47 1.31 -8.39
N VAL A 128 2.10 2.42 -8.00
CA VAL A 128 2.43 2.72 -6.60
C VAL A 128 1.12 2.97 -5.89
N SER A 129 0.86 2.23 -4.81
CA SER A 129 -0.39 2.29 -4.08
C SER A 129 -0.22 2.96 -2.72
N VAL A 130 -1.27 3.69 -2.34
CA VAL A 130 -1.39 4.33 -1.03
C VAL A 130 -2.70 3.87 -0.40
N THR A 131 -2.61 3.18 0.72
CA THR A 131 -3.76 2.63 1.43
C THR A 131 -3.82 3.19 2.84
N LEU A 132 -4.95 3.77 3.23
CA LEU A 132 -5.23 4.12 4.61
C LEU A 132 -5.91 2.93 5.28
N ALA A 133 -5.45 2.52 6.46
CA ALA A 133 -6.04 1.40 7.16
C ALA A 133 -6.11 1.63 8.67
N SER A 134 -7.18 1.16 9.28
CA SER A 134 -7.30 1.05 10.74
C SER A 134 -7.97 -0.28 11.09
N GLY A 135 -7.41 -0.98 12.07
CA GLY A 135 -7.80 -2.37 12.36
C GLY A 135 -7.60 -3.29 11.16
N GLU A 136 -8.69 -3.85 10.61
CA GLU A 136 -8.67 -4.76 9.45
C GLU A 136 -9.34 -4.14 8.21
N VAL A 137 -9.54 -2.81 8.22
CA VAL A 137 -10.29 -2.10 7.17
C VAL A 137 -9.33 -1.25 6.34
N PRO A 138 -8.91 -1.71 5.15
CA PRO A 138 -8.21 -0.89 4.19
C PRO A 138 -9.18 -0.02 3.39
N VAL A 139 -8.74 1.19 3.06
CA VAL A 139 -9.34 2.07 2.06
C VAL A 139 -8.23 2.59 1.17
N MET A 140 -8.40 2.47 -0.15
CA MET A 140 -7.41 2.95 -1.11
C MET A 140 -7.52 4.47 -1.25
N LEU A 141 -6.39 5.16 -1.13
CA LEU A 141 -6.30 6.60 -1.37
C LEU A 141 -5.74 6.90 -2.76
N GLY A 142 -4.74 6.14 -3.21
CA GLY A 142 -4.01 6.45 -4.43
C GLY A 142 -3.49 5.21 -5.15
N LEU A 143 -3.48 5.31 -6.48
CA LEU A 143 -2.90 4.36 -7.40
C LEU A 143 -2.20 5.14 -8.53
N ARG A 144 -0.92 5.42 -8.35
CA ARG A 144 -0.13 6.24 -9.28
C ARG A 144 0.71 5.37 -10.20
N LEU A 145 0.59 5.58 -11.52
CA LEU A 145 1.38 4.83 -12.50
C LEU A 145 2.87 5.16 -12.42
N TYR A 146 3.69 4.11 -12.28
CA TYR A 146 5.13 4.17 -12.50
C TYR A 146 5.42 4.03 -14.00
N LEU A 147 6.22 4.95 -14.55
CA LEU A 147 6.72 4.89 -15.92
C LEU A 147 8.18 4.41 -15.91
N PRO A 148 8.48 3.22 -16.47
CA PRO A 148 9.85 2.75 -16.64
C PRO A 148 10.65 3.67 -17.59
N GLU A 149 11.98 3.64 -17.51
CA GLU A 149 12.85 4.44 -18.38
C GLU A 149 12.54 4.26 -19.88
N SER A 150 12.21 3.03 -20.29
CA SER A 150 11.78 2.71 -21.68
C SER A 150 10.51 3.43 -22.16
N TRP A 151 9.76 4.05 -21.25
CA TRP A 151 8.64 4.95 -21.56
C TRP A 151 9.06 6.41 -21.55
N THR A 152 9.77 6.84 -20.50
CA THR A 152 10.18 8.24 -20.36
C THR A 152 11.24 8.65 -21.38
N SER A 153 11.92 7.68 -22.00
CA SER A 153 12.84 7.90 -23.12
C SER A 153 12.17 7.97 -24.50
N ASP A 154 10.85 7.80 -24.60
CA ASP A 154 10.09 7.77 -25.86
C ASP A 154 8.93 8.78 -25.83
N THR A 155 9.23 10.03 -26.22
CA THR A 155 8.28 11.14 -26.24
C THR A 155 7.06 10.84 -27.11
N ALA A 156 7.25 10.27 -28.30
CA ALA A 156 6.14 9.95 -29.21
C ALA A 156 5.19 8.90 -28.62
N ARG A 157 5.70 7.96 -27.81
CA ARG A 157 4.88 7.00 -27.09
C ARG A 157 4.14 7.65 -25.91
N MET A 158 4.78 8.56 -25.19
CA MET A 158 4.13 9.35 -24.13
C MET A 158 3.02 10.26 -24.69
N ASP A 159 3.24 10.91 -25.82
CA ASP A 159 2.25 11.77 -26.49
C ASP A 159 1.01 10.97 -26.91
N ARG A 160 1.21 9.82 -27.58
CA ARG A 160 0.09 8.94 -27.98
C ARG A 160 -0.72 8.42 -26.79
N ALA A 161 -0.06 8.21 -25.65
CA ALA A 161 -0.72 7.78 -24.42
C ALA A 161 -1.30 8.96 -23.60
N GLY A 162 -1.03 10.21 -23.98
CA GLY A 162 -1.47 11.40 -23.26
C GLY A 162 -0.85 11.53 -21.87
N VAL A 163 0.42 11.16 -21.70
CA VAL A 163 1.13 11.37 -20.43
C VAL A 163 1.30 12.88 -20.19
N PRO A 164 0.81 13.43 -19.06
CA PRO A 164 0.93 14.86 -18.77
C PRO A 164 2.39 15.25 -18.54
N GLU A 165 2.76 16.49 -18.86
CA GLU A 165 4.14 17.00 -18.82
C GLU A 165 4.82 16.76 -17.46
N ALA A 166 4.11 17.04 -16.37
CA ALA A 166 4.59 16.81 -15.00
C ALA A 166 4.94 15.34 -14.69
N PHE A 167 4.54 14.39 -15.55
CA PHE A 167 4.83 12.97 -15.40
C PHE A 167 5.75 12.38 -16.46
N ARG A 168 6.36 13.20 -17.32
CA ARG A 168 7.25 12.72 -18.40
C ARG A 168 8.68 12.44 -17.94
N ALA A 169 9.13 13.11 -16.88
CA ALA A 169 10.43 12.83 -16.28
C ALA A 169 10.42 11.48 -15.55
N TYR A 170 11.54 10.76 -15.65
CA TYR A 170 11.73 9.52 -14.88
C TYR A 170 11.71 9.81 -13.38
N ARG A 171 10.97 8.97 -12.64
CA ARG A 171 10.89 8.99 -11.19
C ARG A 171 10.92 7.56 -10.68
N THR A 172 11.63 7.33 -9.59
CA THR A 172 11.62 6.02 -8.94
C THR A 172 10.29 5.81 -8.21
N LYS A 173 9.94 4.55 -7.92
CA LYS A 173 8.74 4.25 -7.12
C LYS A 173 8.78 4.92 -5.73
N PRO A 174 9.91 4.94 -4.99
CA PRO A 174 10.03 5.72 -3.77
C PRO A 174 9.76 7.22 -3.94
N ASP A 175 10.23 7.85 -5.02
CA ASP A 175 9.96 9.28 -5.26
C ASP A 175 8.46 9.53 -5.45
N ILE A 176 7.79 8.67 -6.23
CA ILE A 176 6.34 8.72 -6.42
C ILE A 176 5.61 8.52 -5.08
N ALA A 177 6.06 7.58 -4.26
CA ALA A 177 5.47 7.34 -2.95
C ALA A 177 5.59 8.55 -2.02
N ILE A 178 6.74 9.21 -1.99
CA ILE A 178 6.95 10.43 -1.20
C ILE A 178 6.03 11.56 -1.67
N GLU A 179 5.89 11.76 -2.99
CA GLU A 179 4.98 12.77 -3.54
C GLU A 179 3.51 12.47 -3.18
N GLU A 180 3.07 11.21 -3.25
CA GLU A 180 1.71 10.84 -2.85
C GLU A 180 1.51 10.99 -1.33
N ILE A 181 2.52 10.69 -0.50
CA ILE A 181 2.49 10.98 0.95
C ILE A 181 2.33 12.49 1.20
N ASP A 182 3.09 13.33 0.49
CA ASP A 182 2.99 14.79 0.62
C ASP A 182 1.60 15.29 0.25
N ARG A 183 0.99 14.73 -0.80
CA ARG A 183 -0.39 15.07 -1.17
C ARG A 183 -1.41 14.65 -0.11
N VAL A 184 -1.25 13.46 0.49
CA VAL A 184 -2.12 12.96 1.56
C VAL A 184 -2.01 13.83 2.81
N ILE A 185 -0.78 14.25 3.17
CA ILE A 185 -0.54 15.19 4.28
C ILE A 185 -1.17 16.56 3.97
N ALA A 186 -0.96 17.09 2.77
CA ALA A 186 -1.51 18.39 2.36
C ALA A 186 -3.04 18.40 2.35
N ALA A 187 -3.68 17.25 2.13
CA ALA A 187 -5.13 17.09 2.21
C ALA A 187 -5.66 16.90 3.65
N GLY A 188 -4.78 16.81 4.66
CA GLY A 188 -5.15 16.68 6.07
C GLY A 188 -5.65 15.29 6.48
N VAL A 189 -5.33 14.25 5.71
CA VAL A 189 -5.68 12.87 6.08
C VAL A 189 -4.85 12.44 7.30
N ARG A 190 -5.52 11.89 8.32
CA ARG A 190 -4.91 11.56 9.62
C ARG A 190 -4.44 10.10 9.65
N PHE A 191 -3.17 9.91 9.98
CA PHE A 191 -2.55 8.61 10.19
C PHE A 191 -1.38 8.74 11.18
N GLY A 192 -1.08 7.67 11.92
CA GLY A 192 0.00 7.68 12.90
C GLY A 192 1.33 7.13 12.40
N CYS A 193 1.32 6.25 11.40
CA CYS A 193 2.56 5.57 10.96
C CYS A 193 2.52 5.16 9.49
N VAL A 194 3.64 5.33 8.79
CA VAL A 194 3.85 4.90 7.40
C VAL A 194 4.43 3.48 7.38
N LEU A 195 3.81 2.58 6.62
CA LEU A 195 4.25 1.21 6.47
C LEU A 195 4.66 0.95 5.03
N ALA A 196 5.79 0.27 4.81
CA ALA A 196 6.21 -0.12 3.46
C ALA A 196 6.94 -1.46 3.43
N ASP A 197 7.00 -2.08 2.26
CA ASP A 197 7.69 -3.33 2.06
C ASP A 197 9.22 -3.13 1.90
N ALA A 198 9.94 -4.20 1.55
CA ALA A 198 11.39 -4.14 1.34
C ALA A 198 11.80 -3.43 0.04
N GLY A 199 10.92 -3.34 -0.96
CA GLY A 199 11.16 -2.62 -2.21
C GLY A 199 11.32 -1.11 -1.98
N TYR A 200 10.56 -0.55 -1.02
CA TYR A 200 10.73 0.84 -0.59
C TYR A 200 11.74 0.98 0.54
N GLY A 201 11.67 0.10 1.53
CA GLY A 201 12.45 0.23 2.76
C GLY A 201 13.95 0.01 2.59
N LEU A 202 14.43 -0.53 1.47
CA LEU A 202 15.87 -0.57 1.15
C LEU A 202 16.45 0.83 0.84
N SER A 203 15.61 1.76 0.38
CA SER A 203 16.02 3.11 -0.02
C SER A 203 16.29 3.99 1.21
N ALA A 204 17.55 4.36 1.43
CA ALA A 204 17.91 5.32 2.48
C ALA A 204 17.25 6.69 2.28
N PRO A 205 17.25 7.29 1.07
CA PRO A 205 16.54 8.55 0.82
C PRO A 205 15.05 8.48 1.16
N PHE A 206 14.38 7.35 0.91
CA PHE A 206 12.98 7.16 1.27
C PHE A 206 12.76 7.22 2.79
N ARG A 207 13.52 6.44 3.57
CA ARG A 207 13.42 6.46 5.04
C ARG A 207 13.74 7.83 5.62
N GLN A 208 14.82 8.45 5.14
CA GLN A 208 15.22 9.80 5.56
C GLN A 208 14.16 10.85 5.21
N ALA A 209 13.50 10.74 4.07
CA ALA A 209 12.39 11.61 3.68
C ALA A 209 11.17 11.47 4.61
N LEU A 210 10.86 10.24 5.09
CA LEU A 210 9.82 10.03 6.10
C LEU A 210 10.21 10.65 7.44
N SER A 211 11.45 10.42 7.90
CA SER A 211 11.97 11.01 9.15
C SER A 211 12.01 12.54 9.10
N ALA A 212 12.42 13.13 7.97
CA ALA A 212 12.45 14.58 7.79
C ALA A 212 11.06 15.23 7.84
N ARG A 213 10.00 14.47 7.58
CA ARG A 213 8.59 14.89 7.72
C ARG A 213 8.05 14.67 9.14
N GLY A 214 8.87 14.18 10.06
CA GLY A 214 8.44 13.84 11.42
C GLY A 214 7.51 12.63 11.49
N LEU A 215 7.48 11.79 10.45
CA LEU A 215 6.57 10.64 10.39
C LEU A 215 7.17 9.45 11.15
N CYS A 216 6.34 8.76 11.91
CA CYS A 216 6.66 7.40 12.35
C CYS A 216 6.57 6.44 11.15
N TRP A 217 7.46 5.47 11.08
CA TRP A 217 7.48 4.49 10.00
C TRP A 217 7.98 3.12 10.47
N ALA A 218 7.54 2.09 9.75
CA ALA A 218 8.06 0.73 9.85
C ALA A 218 8.13 0.11 8.44
N VAL A 219 9.33 -0.24 7.99
CA VAL A 219 9.58 -0.67 6.60
C VAL A 219 10.35 -1.98 6.54
N GLY A 220 10.06 -2.79 5.51
CA GLY A 220 10.84 -4.00 5.22
C GLY A 220 12.25 -3.66 4.76
N ILE A 221 13.21 -4.54 5.02
CA ILE A 221 14.59 -4.41 4.53
C ILE A 221 15.17 -5.76 4.10
N PRO A 222 16.15 -5.77 3.19
CA PRO A 222 16.90 -6.99 2.90
C PRO A 222 17.76 -7.41 4.09
N ARG A 223 18.00 -8.73 4.22
CA ARG A 223 18.83 -9.31 5.30
C ARG A 223 20.25 -8.75 5.42
N HIS A 224 20.77 -8.20 4.32
CA HIS A 224 22.14 -7.69 4.21
C HIS A 224 22.24 -6.17 4.45
N GLN A 225 21.12 -5.49 4.74
CA GLN A 225 21.12 -4.09 5.18
C GLN A 225 22.13 -3.91 6.30
N LYS A 226 23.02 -2.93 6.14
CA LYS A 226 24.09 -2.66 7.09
C LYS A 226 23.58 -1.79 8.24
N VAL A 227 23.99 -2.15 9.45
CA VAL A 227 23.66 -1.47 10.70
C VAL A 227 24.87 -1.48 11.63
N TYR A 228 24.91 -0.54 12.56
CA TYR A 228 25.85 -0.49 13.68
C TYR A 228 25.09 -0.75 15.00
N PRO A 229 25.77 -1.22 16.06
CA PRO A 229 25.23 -1.17 17.41
C PRO A 229 24.75 0.24 17.78
N ALA A 230 23.74 0.36 18.66
CA ALA A 230 23.20 1.67 19.04
C ALA A 230 24.24 2.58 19.73
N ASP A 231 25.17 1.97 20.46
CA ASP A 231 26.25 2.57 21.25
C ASP A 231 27.54 2.84 20.46
N VAL A 232 27.53 2.64 19.13
CA VAL A 232 28.67 2.96 18.25
C VAL A 232 29.19 4.38 18.48
N GLN A 233 30.50 4.49 18.64
CA GLN A 233 31.17 5.78 18.87
C GLN A 233 31.98 6.22 17.65
N LEU A 234 32.05 7.53 17.46
CA LEU A 234 32.92 8.14 16.46
C LEU A 234 34.26 8.48 17.09
N ILE A 235 35.30 7.76 16.69
CA ILE A 235 36.66 7.91 17.22
C ILE A 235 37.60 8.51 16.18
N PHE A 236 38.64 9.20 16.63
CA PHE A 236 39.78 9.51 15.77
C PHE A 236 40.67 8.28 15.63
N PRO A 237 40.86 7.74 14.42
CA PRO A 237 41.70 6.57 14.24
C PRO A 237 43.16 6.92 14.49
N VAL A 238 43.83 6.13 15.35
CA VAL A 238 45.26 6.30 15.66
C VAL A 238 46.09 6.07 14.38
N ALA A 239 46.91 7.05 14.01
CA ALA A 239 47.82 6.91 12.87
C ALA A 239 49.05 6.08 13.25
N GLY A 240 49.25 4.92 12.64
CA GLY A 240 50.45 4.10 12.88
C GLY A 240 51.74 4.72 12.32
N ARG A 241 51.66 5.37 11.14
CA ARG A 241 52.70 6.25 10.53
C ARG A 241 52.00 7.25 9.59
N GLY A 242 52.55 8.46 9.46
CA GLY A 242 52.06 9.49 8.53
C GLY A 242 51.17 10.57 9.13
N ARG A 243 50.55 11.39 8.28
CA ARG A 243 49.74 12.57 8.68
C ARG A 243 48.56 12.15 9.57
N PRO A 244 48.29 12.86 10.68
CA PRO A 244 47.13 12.61 11.53
C PRO A 244 45.83 12.56 10.71
N ARG A 245 44.95 11.59 11.03
CA ARG A 245 43.65 11.50 10.34
C ARG A 245 42.74 12.60 10.85
N VAL A 246 42.14 13.35 9.92
CA VAL A 246 41.31 14.54 10.21
C VAL A 246 39.83 14.20 10.37
N ARG A 247 39.42 12.96 10.07
CA ARG A 247 38.01 12.54 10.08
C ARG A 247 37.77 11.41 11.08
N HIS A 248 36.68 11.53 11.84
CA HIS A 248 36.21 10.48 12.73
C HIS A 248 35.79 9.23 11.95
N VAL A 249 35.93 8.06 12.56
CA VAL A 249 35.43 6.78 12.05
C VAL A 249 34.65 6.06 13.15
N PRO A 250 33.72 5.16 12.82
CA PRO A 250 33.11 4.27 13.80
C PRO A 250 34.18 3.40 14.46
N ASP A 251 34.08 3.24 15.77
CA ASP A 251 34.91 2.33 16.57
C ASP A 251 34.69 0.85 16.22
N VAL A 252 33.48 0.51 15.76
CA VAL A 252 33.10 -0.82 15.29
C VAL A 252 32.67 -0.83 13.82
N LYS A 253 32.85 -1.97 13.14
CA LYS A 253 32.39 -2.16 11.75
C LYS A 253 30.89 -2.41 11.71
N SER A 254 30.24 -1.94 10.64
CA SER A 254 28.84 -2.29 10.39
C SER A 254 28.65 -3.79 10.10
N ARG A 255 27.57 -4.35 10.64
CA ARG A 255 27.16 -5.75 10.46
C ARG A 255 25.89 -5.80 9.60
N ALA A 256 25.64 -6.95 8.98
CA ALA A 256 24.38 -7.19 8.29
C ALA A 256 23.25 -7.35 9.31
N ALA A 257 22.05 -6.87 8.99
CA ALA A 257 20.86 -6.92 9.85
C ALA A 257 20.60 -8.31 10.45
N HIS A 258 20.64 -9.36 9.62
CA HIS A 258 20.44 -10.72 10.13
C HIS A 258 21.49 -11.16 11.15
N ALA A 259 22.77 -10.84 10.92
CA ALA A 259 23.86 -11.21 11.80
C ALA A 259 23.82 -10.45 13.12
N MET A 260 23.26 -9.23 13.14
CA MET A 260 23.02 -8.47 14.37
C MET A 260 21.93 -9.13 15.23
N LEU A 261 20.90 -9.71 14.59
CA LEU A 261 19.78 -10.35 15.27
C LEU A 261 20.03 -11.79 15.74
N GLU A 262 21.14 -12.41 15.36
CA GLU A 262 21.52 -13.75 15.83
C GLU A 262 21.73 -13.80 17.35
N GLU A 263 22.22 -12.71 17.93
CA GLU A 263 22.46 -12.55 19.37
C GLU A 263 21.21 -12.08 20.14
N ALA A 264 20.11 -11.76 19.43
CA ALA A 264 18.94 -11.14 20.03
C ALA A 264 17.99 -12.15 20.71
N LYS A 265 17.28 -11.70 21.75
CA LYS A 265 16.27 -12.52 22.45
C LYS A 265 14.96 -12.58 21.65
N TRP A 266 14.70 -13.73 21.05
CA TRP A 266 13.48 -14.00 20.29
C TRP A 266 12.28 -14.32 21.19
N ARG A 267 11.15 -13.62 20.98
CA ARG A 267 9.90 -13.77 21.73
C ARG A 267 8.77 -14.14 20.80
N GLN A 268 7.84 -14.99 21.24
CA GLN A 268 6.63 -15.29 20.48
C GLN A 268 5.62 -14.15 20.65
N VAL A 269 5.15 -13.59 19.54
CA VAL A 269 4.15 -12.51 19.53
C VAL A 269 2.91 -12.98 18.77
N SER A 270 1.73 -12.57 19.22
CA SER A 270 0.46 -12.81 18.50
C SER A 270 -0.28 -11.48 18.26
N TRP A 271 -0.73 -11.24 17.04
CA TRP A 271 -1.23 -9.91 16.63
C TRP A 271 -2.61 -9.91 15.95
N ARG A 272 -3.12 -11.03 15.43
CA ARG A 272 -4.45 -11.12 14.80
C ARG A 272 -5.07 -12.49 14.98
N ARG A 273 -6.39 -12.61 14.97
CA ARG A 273 -7.10 -13.90 14.86
C ARG A 273 -7.11 -14.33 13.39
N GLY A 274 -6.44 -15.42 13.07
CA GLY A 274 -6.55 -16.06 11.75
C GLY A 274 -7.81 -16.91 11.66
N THR A 275 -8.01 -17.58 10.51
CA THR A 275 -9.17 -18.42 10.23
C THR A 275 -9.34 -19.59 11.21
N LYS A 276 -8.22 -20.08 11.80
CA LYS A 276 -8.21 -21.15 12.81
C LYS A 276 -7.83 -20.61 14.19
N ASP A 277 -6.62 -20.07 14.31
CA ASP A 277 -6.05 -19.56 15.56
C ASP A 277 -5.45 -18.17 15.41
N ARG A 278 -5.06 -17.55 16.53
CA ARG A 278 -4.25 -16.32 16.49
C ARG A 278 -2.97 -16.57 15.70
N LEU A 279 -2.69 -15.70 14.72
CA LEU A 279 -1.42 -15.69 14.00
C LEU A 279 -0.29 -15.42 14.99
N LYS A 280 0.73 -16.27 14.94
CA LYS A 280 1.89 -16.26 15.84
C LYS A 280 3.16 -16.37 15.00
N ALA A 281 4.19 -15.65 15.42
CA ALA A 281 5.55 -15.71 14.89
C ALA A 281 6.52 -15.32 16.00
N ARG A 282 7.80 -15.65 15.83
CA ARG A 282 8.84 -15.22 16.76
C ARG A 282 9.44 -13.92 16.24
N PHE A 283 9.56 -12.93 17.12
CA PHE A 283 10.17 -11.65 16.83
C PHE A 283 11.35 -11.39 17.74
N ALA A 284 12.36 -10.72 17.21
CA ALA A 284 13.41 -10.07 17.99
C ALA A 284 13.46 -8.61 17.57
N ALA A 285 13.68 -7.71 18.52
CA ALA A 285 13.82 -6.30 18.28
C ALA A 285 14.97 -5.75 19.12
N MET A 286 15.80 -4.88 18.54
CA MET A 286 16.87 -4.19 19.25
C MET A 286 17.12 -2.81 18.62
N ARG A 287 17.67 -1.89 19.40
CA ARG A 287 18.08 -0.57 18.90
C ARG A 287 19.40 -0.68 18.15
N VAL A 288 19.50 0.00 17.03
CA VAL A 288 20.69 0.06 16.16
C VAL A 288 20.83 1.46 15.56
N ARG A 289 21.99 1.76 14.99
CA ARG A 289 22.12 2.87 14.03
C ARG A 289 22.18 2.33 12.61
N ILE A 290 21.38 2.90 11.70
CA ILE A 290 21.36 2.45 10.31
C ILE A 290 22.66 2.90 9.64
N ALA A 291 23.30 2.05 8.82
CA ALA A 291 24.50 2.46 8.08
C ALA A 291 24.11 3.16 6.77
N ASP A 292 23.52 4.35 6.89
CA ASP A 292 23.08 5.19 5.76
C ASP A 292 23.48 6.67 5.90
N GLY A 293 24.36 6.98 6.86
CA GLY A 293 25.01 8.28 6.95
C GLY A 293 25.94 8.57 5.76
N THR A 294 26.52 9.77 5.75
CA THR A 294 27.38 10.24 4.65
C THR A 294 28.49 9.22 4.35
N PRO A 295 28.70 8.84 3.07
CA PRO A 295 29.78 7.93 2.70
C PRO A 295 31.15 8.51 3.08
N GLN A 296 31.96 7.71 3.76
CA GLN A 296 33.34 8.06 4.09
C GLN A 296 34.27 6.87 3.87
N ARG A 297 35.49 7.12 3.42
CA ARG A 297 36.53 6.09 3.37
C ARG A 297 36.97 5.73 4.79
N ILE A 298 36.86 4.47 5.17
CA ILE A 298 37.20 3.97 6.52
C ILE A 298 38.37 2.99 6.42
N GLY A 299 39.56 3.43 6.80
CA GLY A 299 40.77 2.60 6.77
C GLY A 299 41.16 2.14 5.36
N THR A 300 41.48 0.86 5.20
CA THR A 300 41.79 0.22 3.91
C THR A 300 40.54 -0.19 3.13
N ALA A 301 39.36 -0.17 3.75
CA ALA A 301 38.11 -0.44 3.06
C ALA A 301 37.71 0.73 2.15
N GLY A 302 36.87 0.44 1.16
CA GLY A 302 36.26 1.45 0.30
C GLY A 302 35.35 2.44 1.05
N ALA A 303 34.62 3.27 0.31
CA ALA A 303 33.63 4.15 0.91
C ALA A 303 32.58 3.31 1.67
N GLN A 304 32.41 3.58 2.95
CA GLN A 304 31.39 2.98 3.81
C GLN A 304 30.46 4.08 4.31
N HIS A 305 29.20 3.73 4.51
CA HIS A 305 28.25 4.63 5.14
C HIS A 305 28.51 4.74 6.64
N MET A 306 28.56 5.98 7.12
CA MET A 306 28.65 6.28 8.55
C MET A 306 27.34 5.89 9.27
N PRO A 307 27.37 5.71 10.61
CA PRO A 307 26.16 5.55 11.41
C PRO A 307 25.20 6.73 11.19
N GLY A 308 23.95 6.43 10.84
CA GLY A 308 22.88 7.37 10.61
C GLY A 308 21.90 7.42 11.79
N GLU A 309 20.60 7.50 11.47
CA GLU A 309 19.54 7.57 12.46
C GLU A 309 19.45 6.30 13.31
N GLU A 310 19.03 6.48 14.57
CA GLU A 310 18.78 5.37 15.47
C GLU A 310 17.39 4.80 15.24
N ALA A 311 17.30 3.48 15.07
CA ALA A 311 16.06 2.80 14.75
C ALA A 311 15.96 1.44 15.45
N TRP A 312 14.75 0.91 15.52
CA TRP A 312 14.50 -0.50 15.81
C TRP A 312 14.89 -1.35 14.60
N LEU A 313 15.79 -2.31 14.82
CA LEU A 313 15.98 -3.45 13.94
C LEU A 313 15.11 -4.60 14.43
N VAL A 314 14.26 -5.13 13.55
CA VAL A 314 13.31 -6.20 13.89
C VAL A 314 13.48 -7.39 12.97
N GLY A 315 13.56 -8.58 13.55
CA GLY A 315 13.50 -9.85 12.85
C GLY A 315 12.16 -10.54 13.04
N GLU A 316 11.62 -11.15 12.00
CA GLU A 316 10.46 -12.06 12.03
C GLU A 316 10.92 -13.47 11.62
N HIS A 317 10.66 -14.46 12.46
CA HIS A 317 10.76 -15.87 12.13
C HIS A 317 9.36 -16.47 11.97
N ARG A 318 9.07 -16.92 10.75
CA ARG A 318 7.80 -17.55 10.39
C ARG A 318 7.86 -19.06 10.60
N SER A 319 6.70 -19.69 10.71
CA SER A 319 6.57 -21.15 10.88
C SER A 319 7.09 -21.96 9.70
N ASN A 320 7.12 -21.38 8.49
CA ASN A 320 7.67 -21.99 7.28
C ASN A 320 9.20 -21.87 7.16
N GLY A 321 9.89 -21.36 8.18
CA GLY A 321 11.34 -21.14 8.17
C GLY A 321 11.80 -19.85 7.49
N GLU A 322 10.89 -19.10 6.85
CA GLU A 322 11.20 -17.80 6.25
C GLU A 322 11.55 -16.78 7.33
N ARG A 323 12.61 -16.00 7.08
CA ARG A 323 13.06 -14.90 7.95
C ARG A 323 12.90 -13.57 7.24
N LYS A 324 12.24 -12.61 7.89
CA LYS A 324 12.09 -11.24 7.39
C LYS A 324 12.72 -10.23 8.36
N TYR A 325 13.12 -9.10 7.80
CA TYR A 325 13.83 -8.04 8.53
C TYR A 325 13.17 -6.70 8.25
N TYR A 326 13.14 -5.84 9.26
CA TYR A 326 12.46 -4.56 9.23
C TYR A 326 13.26 -3.51 9.99
N LEU A 327 13.08 -2.25 9.60
CA LEU A 327 13.51 -1.09 10.37
C LEU A 327 12.29 -0.28 10.79
N SER A 328 12.36 0.38 11.94
CA SER A 328 11.32 1.32 12.39
C SER A 328 11.88 2.43 13.27
N ASN A 329 11.42 3.66 13.08
CA ASN A 329 11.74 4.79 13.95
C ASN A 329 10.71 5.03 15.08
N LEU A 330 9.82 4.06 15.35
CA LEU A 330 8.90 4.13 16.49
C LEU A 330 9.67 4.46 17.80
N PRO A 331 8.98 5.08 18.79
CA PRO A 331 9.59 5.51 20.05
C PRO A 331 10.48 4.44 20.71
N ALA A 332 11.54 4.87 21.40
CA ALA A 332 12.53 3.98 22.00
C ALA A 332 11.96 3.11 23.14
N ASP A 333 10.84 3.52 23.73
CA ASP A 333 10.07 2.80 24.75
C ASP A 333 8.94 1.94 24.16
N ALA A 334 8.76 1.93 22.82
CA ALA A 334 7.73 1.15 22.16
C ALA A 334 7.85 -0.35 22.49
N ALA A 335 6.74 -0.98 22.86
CA ALA A 335 6.75 -2.40 23.13
C ALA A 335 6.98 -3.18 21.82
N ILE A 336 7.69 -4.30 21.91
CA ILE A 336 7.91 -5.21 20.75
C ILE A 336 6.58 -5.61 20.06
N LYS A 337 5.49 -5.66 20.83
CA LYS A 337 4.16 -5.97 20.31
C LYS A 337 3.63 -4.87 19.38
N ASP A 338 3.90 -3.61 19.67
CA ASP A 338 3.44 -2.48 18.87
C ASP A 338 4.23 -2.38 17.57
N VAL A 339 5.56 -2.55 17.65
CA VAL A 339 6.43 -2.61 16.47
C VAL A 339 6.07 -3.80 15.57
N ALA A 340 5.84 -4.99 16.14
CA ALA A 340 5.36 -6.15 15.40
C ALA A 340 3.95 -5.92 14.82
N GLY A 341 3.06 -5.27 15.57
CA GLY A 341 1.72 -4.90 15.11
C GLY A 341 1.76 -4.04 13.85
N ALA A 342 2.55 -2.97 13.86
CA ALA A 342 2.77 -2.09 12.72
C ALA A 342 3.31 -2.86 11.50
N ILE A 343 4.37 -3.66 11.68
CA ILE A 343 4.95 -4.48 10.60
C ILE A 343 3.91 -5.43 9.98
N LYS A 344 3.03 -6.01 10.80
CA LYS A 344 2.02 -6.97 10.34
C LYS A 344 0.78 -6.30 9.75
N ALA A 345 0.48 -5.06 10.12
CA ALA A 345 -0.61 -4.29 9.52
C ALA A 345 -0.39 -4.03 8.02
N ARG A 346 0.87 -3.99 7.54
CA ARG A 346 1.20 -3.85 6.11
C ARG A 346 0.47 -4.88 5.22
N TRP A 347 0.24 -6.11 5.70
CA TRP A 347 -0.43 -7.17 4.92
C TRP A 347 -1.88 -6.85 4.53
N ILE A 348 -2.49 -5.84 5.15
CA ILE A 348 -3.87 -5.44 4.88
C ILE A 348 -4.01 -4.83 3.46
N CYS A 349 -2.98 -4.15 2.93
CA CYS A 349 -3.03 -3.59 1.56
C CYS A 349 -3.03 -4.68 0.48
N GLU A 350 -2.37 -5.82 0.71
CA GLU A 350 -2.33 -6.93 -0.25
C GLU A 350 -3.74 -7.50 -0.48
N GLN A 351 -4.53 -7.61 0.59
CA GLN A 351 -5.94 -7.99 0.49
C GLN A 351 -6.74 -6.96 -0.32
N ALA A 352 -6.50 -5.66 -0.12
CA ALA A 352 -7.16 -4.61 -0.89
C ALA A 352 -6.80 -4.69 -2.39
N HIS A 353 -5.52 -4.89 -2.71
CA HIS A 353 -5.06 -5.11 -4.09
C HIS A 353 -5.74 -6.31 -4.74
N GLN A 354 -5.87 -7.42 -4.01
CA GLN A 354 -6.53 -8.62 -4.51
C GLN A 354 -8.00 -8.33 -4.83
N GLN A 355 -8.75 -7.71 -3.92
CA GLN A 355 -10.15 -7.38 -4.13
C GLN A 355 -10.36 -6.38 -5.26
N LEU A 356 -9.50 -5.36 -5.39
CA LEU A 356 -9.56 -4.41 -6.51
C LEU A 356 -9.41 -5.12 -7.85
N LYS A 357 -8.53 -6.12 -7.95
CA LYS A 357 -8.30 -6.87 -9.20
C LYS A 357 -9.41 -7.90 -9.44
N GLU A 358 -9.61 -8.81 -8.50
CA GLU A 358 -10.51 -9.97 -8.66
C GLU A 358 -11.99 -9.58 -8.60
N GLU A 359 -12.39 -8.67 -7.71
CA GLU A 359 -13.81 -8.31 -7.51
C GLU A 359 -14.21 -7.07 -8.33
N LEU A 360 -13.33 -6.07 -8.42
CA LEU A 360 -13.64 -4.76 -9.03
C LEU A 360 -12.96 -4.53 -10.38
N GLY A 361 -12.13 -5.47 -10.84
CA GLY A 361 -11.54 -5.45 -12.18
C GLY A 361 -10.55 -4.32 -12.46
N LEU A 362 -9.75 -3.91 -11.48
CA LEU A 362 -8.66 -2.92 -11.66
C LEU A 362 -7.73 -3.27 -12.83
N ASP A 363 -7.47 -4.56 -13.06
CA ASP A 363 -6.64 -5.05 -14.17
C ASP A 363 -7.43 -5.30 -15.47
N HIS A 364 -8.76 -5.12 -15.46
CA HIS A 364 -9.64 -5.28 -16.62
C HIS A 364 -9.67 -4.06 -17.54
N PHE A 365 -9.06 -2.93 -17.18
CA PHE A 365 -8.99 -1.77 -18.08
C PHE A 365 -8.23 -2.09 -19.39
N GLU A 366 -8.86 -1.84 -20.53
CA GLU A 366 -8.34 -2.15 -21.86
C GLU A 366 -7.90 -0.91 -22.64
N GLY A 367 -8.08 0.29 -22.08
CA GLY A 367 -7.65 1.53 -22.69
C GLY A 367 -6.13 1.72 -22.68
N ARG A 368 -5.68 2.70 -23.47
CA ARG A 368 -4.26 2.97 -23.69
C ARG A 368 -3.75 4.25 -23.05
N SER A 369 -4.66 5.16 -22.68
CA SER A 369 -4.31 6.50 -22.21
C SER A 369 -3.98 6.55 -20.71
N TRP A 370 -3.11 7.49 -20.35
CA TRP A 370 -2.80 7.87 -18.97
C TRP A 370 -4.08 8.21 -18.19
N THR A 371 -4.88 9.12 -18.75
CA THR A 371 -6.12 9.60 -18.14
C THR A 371 -7.14 8.49 -17.95
N GLY A 372 -7.32 7.63 -18.96
CA GLY A 372 -8.27 6.53 -18.88
C GLY A 372 -7.90 5.51 -17.80
N LEU A 373 -6.62 5.17 -17.67
CA LEU A 373 -6.15 4.26 -16.63
C LEU A 373 -6.39 4.85 -15.22
N HIS A 374 -5.97 6.10 -15.00
CA HIS A 374 -6.10 6.73 -13.68
C HIS A 374 -7.56 6.96 -13.29
N ARG A 375 -8.45 7.28 -14.25
CA ARG A 375 -9.88 7.40 -13.97
C ARG A 375 -10.52 6.05 -13.67
N HIS A 376 -10.16 4.99 -14.40
CA HIS A 376 -10.62 3.65 -14.07
C HIS A 376 -10.16 3.24 -12.67
N ALA A 377 -8.89 3.46 -12.33
CA ALA A 377 -8.35 3.21 -11.00
C ALA A 377 -9.08 4.02 -9.92
N LEU A 378 -9.41 5.29 -10.17
CA LEU A 378 -10.20 6.10 -9.24
C LEU A 378 -11.61 5.52 -9.04
N MET A 379 -12.29 5.09 -10.12
CA MET A 379 -13.61 4.47 -10.02
C MET A 379 -13.58 3.16 -9.22
N THR A 380 -12.54 2.32 -9.39
CA THR A 380 -12.39 1.09 -8.61
C THR A 380 -12.10 1.38 -7.13
N MET A 381 -11.30 2.42 -6.83
CA MET A 381 -11.07 2.85 -5.44
C MET A 381 -12.34 3.39 -4.77
N ILE A 382 -13.15 4.19 -5.48
CA ILE A 382 -14.43 4.70 -4.97
C ILE A 382 -15.41 3.54 -4.74
N ALA A 383 -15.51 2.60 -5.69
CA ALA A 383 -16.32 1.38 -5.54
C ALA A 383 -15.88 0.58 -4.29
N TYR A 384 -14.57 0.45 -4.08
CA TYR A 384 -14.01 -0.23 -2.93
C TYR A 384 -14.37 0.45 -1.61
N ALA A 385 -14.23 1.78 -1.53
CA ALA A 385 -14.58 2.56 -0.34
C ALA A 385 -16.06 2.44 0.04
N PHE A 386 -16.97 2.43 -0.96
CA PHE A 386 -18.38 2.16 -0.74
C PHE A 386 -18.61 0.77 -0.12
N LEU A 387 -17.98 -0.27 -0.67
CA LEU A 387 -18.09 -1.63 -0.15
C LEU A 387 -17.54 -1.74 1.29
N GLN A 388 -16.47 -1.03 1.62
CA GLN A 388 -15.94 -0.99 2.99
C GLN A 388 -16.90 -0.32 3.97
N THR A 389 -17.52 0.79 3.56
CA THR A 389 -18.57 1.46 4.35
C THR A 389 -19.72 0.50 4.66
N ARG A 390 -20.16 -0.29 3.69
CA ARG A 390 -21.22 -1.30 3.89
C ARG A 390 -20.78 -2.45 4.79
N ARG A 391 -19.56 -2.98 4.60
CA ARG A 391 -18.99 -4.05 5.45
C ARG A 391 -18.96 -3.62 6.91
N LEU A 392 -18.53 -2.39 7.18
CA LEU A 392 -18.52 -1.80 8.52
C LEU A 392 -19.93 -1.61 9.10
N ALA A 393 -20.88 -1.09 8.32
CA ALA A 393 -22.26 -0.93 8.76
C ALA A 393 -22.92 -2.29 9.14
N GLN A 394 -22.67 -3.34 8.35
CA GLN A 394 -23.15 -4.69 8.65
C GLN A 394 -22.51 -5.28 9.91
N ALA A 395 -21.20 -5.11 10.10
CA ALA A 395 -20.51 -5.56 11.31
C ALA A 395 -21.01 -4.81 12.56
N GLY A 396 -21.26 -3.50 12.46
CA GLY A 396 -21.84 -2.69 13.52
C GLY A 396 -23.27 -3.11 13.88
N ARG A 397 -24.11 -3.40 12.88
CA ARG A 397 -25.47 -3.95 13.10
C ARG A 397 -25.43 -5.31 13.80
N LYS A 398 -24.54 -6.22 13.41
CA LYS A 398 -24.36 -7.52 14.09
C LYS A 398 -23.91 -7.38 15.54
N LYS A 399 -23.04 -6.42 15.87
CA LYS A 399 -22.65 -6.12 17.26
C LYS A 399 -23.79 -5.54 18.09
N LYS A 400 -24.69 -4.74 17.50
CA LYS A 400 -25.84 -4.12 18.19
C LYS A 400 -27.04 -5.05 18.35
N ASN A 401 -27.12 -6.15 17.59
CA ASN A 401 -28.23 -7.09 17.64
C ASN A 401 -27.73 -8.52 17.97
N PRO A 402 -27.25 -8.78 19.20
CA PRO A 402 -27.03 -10.14 19.66
C PRO A 402 -28.39 -10.77 19.97
N ARG A 403 -29.19 -11.13 18.96
CA ARG A 403 -30.43 -11.86 19.22
C ARG A 403 -30.08 -13.22 19.82
N SER A 404 -30.72 -13.48 20.96
CA SER A 404 -30.66 -14.69 21.76
C SER A 404 -30.57 -15.93 20.89
N ALA A 405 -29.55 -16.76 21.15
CA ALA A 405 -29.56 -18.14 20.69
C ALA A 405 -30.87 -18.76 21.16
N THR A 406 -31.74 -19.11 20.20
CA THR A 406 -32.94 -19.88 20.44
C THR A 406 -32.50 -21.15 21.15
N SER A 407 -32.99 -21.37 22.37
CA SER A 407 -32.79 -22.62 23.11
C SER A 407 -33.29 -23.76 22.23
N THR A 408 -32.37 -24.56 21.70
CA THR A 408 -32.69 -25.87 21.14
C THR A 408 -33.06 -26.75 22.33
N GLN A 409 -34.35 -27.10 22.46
CA GLN A 409 -34.76 -28.12 23.40
C GLN A 409 -34.10 -29.46 23.03
N PRO A 410 -33.62 -30.24 24.01
CA PRO A 410 -33.03 -31.54 23.74
C PRO A 410 -34.13 -32.51 23.22
N PRO A 411 -33.84 -33.32 22.19
CA PRO A 411 -34.78 -34.35 21.74
C PRO A 411 -35.02 -35.37 22.86
N GLY A 412 -36.31 -35.58 23.15
CA GLY A 412 -36.81 -36.52 24.14
C GLY A 412 -36.39 -37.97 23.84
N CYS A 413 -36.12 -38.68 24.92
CA CYS A 413 -35.82 -40.10 24.97
C CYS A 413 -37.00 -40.93 24.43
N THR A 414 -36.79 -41.75 23.40
CA THR A 414 -37.72 -42.81 23.02
C THR A 414 -37.32 -44.12 23.73
N PRO A 415 -38.25 -44.80 24.43
CA PRO A 415 -38.01 -46.15 24.92
C PRO A 415 -38.21 -47.15 23.76
N GLY A 416 -37.25 -48.06 23.60
CA GLY A 416 -37.38 -49.21 22.71
C GLY A 416 -38.20 -50.32 23.35
N HIS A 417 -38.88 -51.10 22.50
CA HIS A 417 -39.30 -52.49 22.71
C HIS A 417 -39.88 -53.03 21.38
N PRO A 418 -39.90 -54.36 21.16
CA PRO A 418 -38.94 -55.41 21.52
C PRO A 418 -38.04 -55.82 20.34
#